data_AF-A0A5A7SCQ3-F1
#
_entry.id   AF-A0A5A7SCQ3-F1
#
_cell.length_a   1.000
_cell.length_b   1.000
_cell.length_c   1.000
_cell.angle_alpha   90.00
_cell.angle_beta   90.00
_cell.angle_gamma   90.00
#
_symmetry.space_group_name_H-M   'P 1'
#
loop_
_entity.id
_entity.type
_entity.pdbx_description
1 polymer ?
#
loop_
_entity_poly.entity_id
_entity_poly.type
_entity_poly.pdbx_seq_one_letter_code
_entity_poly.pdbx_strand_id
1 'polypeptide(L)'
;MRRYGPQSPSRTGICDGDRCDCRLLVGHNGEPLGRLLRQICQRELFDGGGGFAPVKARYVAVISVALCLSACGSDDKSVSPAPASATTARAVPSGLEAPVQQIAPGKQRVPFDPCLDIDEETLRKMGLDPATRKRRDQFNEVAVLGCRVDGPTRHTTLMATNSAFENEWNIARDRAQLTKVNGREAFVGLNAINPDGCTLVMRTPFGEVIVDTNNLIPGASDPLPPACDGVPEMSSVIEPLIPKEN
;
A
#
# COMPACT_ATOMS: atom_id res chain seq x y z
N MET A 1 -53.57 -35.19 -3.63
CA MET A 1 -53.21 -34.01 -2.80
C MET A 1 -52.13 -34.40 -1.80
N ARG A 2 -50.91 -33.90 -1.97
CA ARG A 2 -49.93 -33.54 -0.91
C ARG A 2 -48.76 -32.85 -1.61
N ARG A 3 -48.59 -31.55 -1.34
CA ARG A 3 -47.48 -30.74 -1.84
C ARG A 3 -46.22 -31.10 -1.02
N TYR A 4 -45.11 -31.38 -1.69
CA TYR A 4 -43.77 -31.33 -1.10
C TYR A 4 -43.14 -30.01 -1.54
N GLY A 5 -42.86 -29.12 -0.60
CA GLY A 5 -42.06 -27.91 -0.84
C GLY A 5 -40.55 -28.27 -0.86
N PRO A 6 -39.70 -27.43 -1.48
CA PRO A 6 -38.26 -27.64 -1.43
C PRO A 6 -37.72 -27.40 -0.02
N GLN A 7 -36.97 -28.38 0.49
CA GLN A 7 -36.21 -28.28 1.74
C GLN A 7 -35.01 -27.35 1.53
N SER A 8 -34.82 -26.42 2.46
CA SER A 8 -33.62 -25.58 2.57
C SER A 8 -32.39 -26.44 2.87
N PRO A 9 -31.21 -26.18 2.27
CA PRO A 9 -30.00 -26.90 2.63
C PRO A 9 -29.50 -26.45 4.02
N SER A 10 -29.48 -27.40 4.96
CA SER A 10 -28.84 -27.30 6.26
C SER A 10 -27.32 -27.15 6.10
N ARG A 11 -26.76 -26.06 6.62
CA ARG A 11 -25.30 -25.88 6.81
C ARG A 11 -24.87 -26.73 8.00
N THR A 12 -24.26 -27.89 7.75
CA THR A 12 -23.56 -28.66 8.77
C THR A 12 -22.15 -28.11 8.97
N GLY A 13 -22.01 -27.17 9.90
CA GLY A 13 -20.75 -26.97 10.63
C GLY A 13 -20.79 -27.83 11.89
N ILE A 14 -19.73 -28.61 12.15
CA ILE A 14 -19.58 -29.33 13.42
C ILE A 14 -19.08 -28.31 14.44
N CYS A 15 -19.91 -27.95 15.41
CA CYS A 15 -19.51 -27.15 16.56
C CYS A 15 -19.71 -28.00 17.83
N ASP A 16 -18.69 -28.04 18.68
CA ASP A 16 -18.74 -28.69 20.00
C ASP A 16 -18.62 -27.59 21.06
N GLY A 17 -19.76 -27.23 21.67
CA GLY A 17 -19.88 -26.08 22.57
C GLY A 17 -19.47 -24.75 21.91
N ASP A 18 -18.73 -23.92 22.64
CA ASP A 18 -18.30 -22.58 22.21
C ASP A 18 -17.08 -22.59 21.27
N ARG A 19 -16.68 -23.75 20.73
CA ARG A 19 -15.57 -23.87 19.77
C ARG A 19 -16.06 -24.44 18.45
N CYS A 20 -16.09 -23.61 17.41
CA CYS A 20 -16.23 -24.05 16.03
C CYS A 20 -14.83 -24.05 15.37
N ASP A 21 -14.38 -25.21 14.89
CA ASP A 21 -13.12 -25.31 14.13
C ASP A 21 -13.37 -25.06 12.64
N CYS A 22 -13.08 -23.84 12.16
CA CYS A 22 -13.29 -23.45 10.76
C CYS A 22 -12.23 -24.07 9.80
N ARG A 23 -11.33 -24.96 10.23
CA ARG A 23 -10.35 -25.63 9.33
C ARG A 23 -10.97 -26.62 8.35
N LEU A 24 -12.19 -27.10 8.59
CA LEU A 24 -12.79 -28.23 7.84
C LEU A 24 -13.89 -27.86 6.82
N LEU A 25 -14.05 -26.58 6.47
CA LEU A 25 -15.03 -26.17 5.46
C LEU A 25 -14.54 -26.52 4.05
N VAL A 26 -14.82 -27.75 3.61
CA VAL A 26 -14.61 -28.23 2.24
C VAL A 26 -15.96 -28.18 1.51
N GLY A 27 -15.99 -27.60 0.30
CA GLY A 27 -17.18 -27.62 -0.53
C GLY A 27 -17.53 -29.04 -0.97
N HIS A 28 -18.79 -29.28 -1.38
CA HIS A 28 -19.32 -30.61 -1.73
C HIS A 28 -18.59 -31.32 -2.89
N ASN A 29 -17.67 -30.63 -3.58
CA ASN A 29 -16.85 -31.13 -4.69
C ASN A 29 -15.33 -31.15 -4.40
N GLY A 30 -14.90 -30.96 -3.15
CA GLY A 30 -13.48 -31.06 -2.79
C GLY A 30 -12.61 -29.83 -3.12
N GLU A 31 -13.17 -28.75 -3.67
CA GLU A 31 -12.42 -27.51 -3.89
C GLU A 31 -12.40 -26.59 -2.65
N PRO A 32 -11.29 -25.89 -2.38
CA PRO A 32 -11.20 -24.94 -1.28
C PRO A 32 -12.11 -23.73 -1.55
N LEU A 33 -13.08 -23.50 -0.68
CA LEU A 33 -13.97 -22.33 -0.77
C LEU A 33 -13.15 -21.04 -0.69
N GLY A 34 -13.37 -20.15 -1.66
CA GLY A 34 -12.65 -18.89 -1.83
C GLY A 34 -12.66 -17.99 -0.58
N ARG A 35 -11.64 -17.13 -0.50
CA ARG A 35 -11.23 -16.29 0.66
C ARG A 35 -12.38 -15.61 1.43
N LEU A 36 -13.50 -15.31 0.77
CA LEU A 36 -14.65 -14.62 1.36
C LEU A 36 -15.40 -15.44 2.42
N LEU A 37 -15.52 -16.77 2.25
CA LEU A 37 -16.30 -17.59 3.19
C LEU A 37 -15.57 -17.87 4.51
N ARG A 38 -14.23 -17.85 4.50
CA ARG A 38 -13.43 -17.90 5.74
C ARG A 38 -13.60 -16.63 6.58
N GLN A 39 -13.75 -15.46 5.94
CA GLN A 39 -13.96 -14.20 6.65
C GLN A 39 -15.31 -14.14 7.40
N ILE A 40 -16.35 -14.81 6.88
CA ILE A 40 -17.68 -14.82 7.52
C ILE A 40 -17.70 -15.67 8.80
N CYS A 41 -16.92 -16.77 8.86
CA CYS A 41 -16.84 -17.64 10.06
C CYS A 41 -16.24 -16.90 11.28
N GLN A 42 -15.30 -15.97 11.05
CA GLN A 42 -14.61 -15.26 12.15
C GLN A 42 -15.41 -14.10 12.75
N ARG A 43 -16.45 -13.61 12.06
CA ARG A 43 -17.15 -12.37 12.45
C ARG A 43 -18.23 -12.58 13.51
N GLU A 44 -18.72 -13.79 13.70
CA GLU A 44 -19.87 -14.09 14.58
C GLU A 44 -19.48 -14.48 16.03
N LEU A 45 -18.18 -14.62 16.36
CA LEU A 45 -17.73 -15.08 17.69
C LEU A 45 -17.35 -13.95 18.67
N PHE A 46 -17.39 -12.68 18.26
CA PHE A 46 -16.84 -11.58 19.09
C PHE A 46 -17.77 -10.42 19.42
N ASP A 47 -19.05 -10.44 19.01
CA ASP A 47 -19.97 -9.35 19.35
C ASP A 47 -20.90 -9.74 20.51
N GLY A 48 -20.30 -9.76 21.71
CA GLY A 48 -20.97 -10.06 22.96
C GLY A 48 -20.42 -9.21 24.11
N GLY A 49 -20.76 -7.93 24.15
CA GLY A 49 -20.73 -7.19 25.42
C GLY A 49 -20.32 -5.72 25.36
N GLY A 50 -21.33 -4.84 25.24
CA GLY A 50 -21.55 -3.78 26.23
C GLY A 50 -20.78 -2.46 26.11
N GLY A 51 -21.55 -1.36 26.10
CA GLY A 51 -21.16 -0.11 26.78
C GLY A 51 -21.00 1.13 25.91
N PHE A 52 -22.11 1.72 25.47
CA PHE A 52 -22.11 3.12 24.99
C PHE A 52 -21.98 4.09 26.17
N ALA A 53 -20.94 4.93 26.17
CA ALA A 53 -20.84 6.11 27.03
C ALA A 53 -20.59 7.37 26.16
N PRO A 54 -21.39 8.44 26.31
CA PRO A 54 -21.21 9.68 25.55
C PRO A 54 -20.23 10.61 26.26
N VAL A 55 -19.12 10.97 25.61
CA VAL A 55 -18.20 12.01 26.12
C VAL A 55 -18.26 13.24 25.22
N LYS A 56 -18.41 14.36 25.93
CA LYS A 56 -18.93 15.65 25.47
C LYS A 56 -17.88 16.43 24.67
N ALA A 57 -18.35 17.02 23.57
CA ALA A 57 -17.64 18.02 22.78
C ALA A 57 -17.21 19.21 23.64
N ARG A 58 -15.94 19.62 23.53
CA ARG A 58 -15.46 20.91 23.98
C ARG A 58 -14.92 21.67 22.77
N TYR A 59 -15.69 22.67 22.36
CA TYR A 59 -15.27 23.71 21.43
C TYR A 59 -14.26 24.62 22.12
N VAL A 60 -13.10 24.83 21.50
CA VAL A 60 -12.22 25.96 21.81
C VAL A 60 -12.06 26.74 20.52
N ALA A 61 -12.75 27.88 20.47
CA ALA A 61 -12.58 28.90 19.46
C ALA A 61 -11.35 29.75 19.81
N VAL A 62 -10.47 29.98 18.84
CA VAL A 62 -9.45 31.04 18.93
C VAL A 62 -9.52 31.87 17.65
N ILE A 63 -9.59 33.17 17.90
CA ILE A 63 -9.91 34.28 17.01
C ILE A 63 -8.62 34.86 16.41
N SER A 64 -8.68 35.11 15.09
CA SER A 64 -8.06 36.18 14.26
C SER A 64 -6.59 36.59 14.44
N VAL A 65 -5.88 36.77 13.31
CA VAL A 65 -5.39 38.08 12.82
C VAL A 65 -5.16 38.00 11.30
N ALA A 66 -5.76 38.95 10.57
CA ALA A 66 -5.52 39.23 9.17
C ALA A 66 -4.37 40.25 9.02
N LEU A 67 -3.44 40.01 8.10
CA LEU A 67 -2.49 41.01 7.61
C LEU A 67 -2.39 40.88 6.08
N CYS A 68 -2.99 41.85 5.39
CA CYS A 68 -2.81 42.10 3.97
C CYS A 68 -1.51 42.87 3.76
N LEU A 69 -0.61 42.39 2.91
CA LEU A 69 0.32 43.24 2.18
C LEU A 69 0.43 42.74 0.74
N SER A 70 -0.06 43.59 -0.15
CA SER A 70 0.06 43.58 -1.59
C SER A 70 1.45 44.01 -2.02
N ALA A 71 2.06 43.28 -2.96
CA ALA A 71 3.17 43.79 -3.78
C ALA A 71 3.05 43.20 -5.19
N CYS A 72 2.58 44.05 -6.11
CA CYS A 72 2.60 43.82 -7.55
C CYS A 72 3.98 44.28 -8.05
N GLY A 73 4.72 43.40 -8.70
CA GLY A 73 5.97 43.73 -9.38
C GLY A 73 5.91 43.14 -10.79
N SER A 74 5.57 43.98 -11.77
CA SER A 74 5.72 43.68 -13.19
C SER A 74 7.14 44.02 -13.61
N ASP A 75 7.94 43.00 -13.91
CA ASP A 75 9.21 43.16 -14.64
C ASP A 75 9.12 42.38 -15.95
N ASP A 76 8.76 43.11 -17.01
CA ASP A 76 9.05 42.75 -18.39
C ASP A 76 10.56 42.79 -18.60
N LYS A 77 11.20 41.64 -18.78
CA LYS A 77 12.54 41.57 -19.40
C LYS A 77 12.83 40.23 -20.07
N SER A 78 12.86 40.33 -21.40
CA SER A 78 13.75 39.63 -22.32
C SER A 78 13.66 38.10 -22.38
N VAL A 79 12.91 37.64 -23.38
CA VAL A 79 13.06 36.31 -23.98
C VAL A 79 14.47 36.20 -24.55
N SER A 80 15.36 35.56 -23.79
CA SER A 80 16.61 35.01 -24.29
C SER A 80 16.35 33.58 -24.77
N PRO A 81 16.84 33.16 -25.96
CA PRO A 81 16.63 31.80 -26.44
C PRO A 81 17.28 30.81 -25.47
N ALA A 82 16.48 29.85 -25.00
CA ALA A 82 16.93 28.77 -24.15
C ALA A 82 18.07 27.98 -24.83
N PRO A 83 19.17 27.66 -24.14
CA PRO A 83 20.00 26.56 -24.60
C PRO A 83 19.14 25.29 -24.51
N ALA A 84 19.03 24.59 -25.64
CA ALA A 84 18.38 23.30 -25.68
C ALA A 84 19.01 22.39 -24.62
N SER A 85 18.25 22.11 -23.55
CA SER A 85 18.56 21.04 -22.63
C SER A 85 18.67 19.77 -23.47
N ALA A 86 19.90 19.31 -23.68
CA ALA A 86 20.15 17.97 -24.17
C ALA A 86 19.56 17.02 -23.13
N THR A 87 18.32 16.59 -23.34
CA THR A 87 17.73 15.47 -22.62
C THR A 87 18.58 14.26 -22.98
N THR A 88 19.59 13.96 -22.17
CA THR A 88 20.24 12.65 -22.18
C THR A 88 19.13 11.66 -21.90
N ALA A 89 18.61 11.04 -22.96
CA ALA A 89 17.63 9.98 -22.85
C ALA A 89 18.26 8.90 -21.98
N ARG A 90 17.77 8.80 -20.73
CA ARG A 90 18.23 7.78 -19.81
C ARG A 90 17.87 6.44 -20.44
N ALA A 91 18.88 5.66 -20.82
CA ALA A 91 18.66 4.35 -21.36
C ALA A 91 17.90 3.52 -20.32
N VAL A 92 16.66 3.14 -20.63
CA VAL A 92 15.85 2.26 -19.79
C VAL A 92 16.44 0.85 -19.92
N PRO A 93 16.83 0.19 -18.82
CA PRO A 93 17.29 -1.19 -18.90
C PRO A 93 16.23 -2.10 -19.56
N SER A 94 16.68 -3.01 -20.43
CA SER A 94 15.80 -3.94 -21.14
C SER A 94 14.89 -4.69 -20.16
N GLY A 95 13.57 -4.68 -20.40
CA GLY A 95 12.57 -5.31 -19.53
C GLY A 95 11.98 -4.39 -18.44
N LEU A 96 12.31 -3.08 -18.44
CA LEU A 96 11.70 -2.08 -17.55
C LEU A 96 10.80 -1.07 -18.28
N GLU A 97 10.44 -1.32 -19.54
CA GLU A 97 9.58 -0.43 -20.33
C GLU A 97 8.29 -0.05 -19.59
N ALA A 98 7.79 1.16 -19.85
CA ALA A 98 6.55 1.62 -19.24
C ALA A 98 5.37 0.74 -19.71
N PRO A 99 4.56 0.19 -18.78
CA PRO A 99 3.50 -0.72 -19.12
C PRO A 99 2.29 0.05 -19.65
N VAL A 100 1.53 -0.59 -20.52
CA VAL A 100 0.20 -0.09 -20.89
C VAL A 100 -0.75 -0.38 -19.74
N GLN A 101 -1.11 0.66 -18.98
CA GLN A 101 -2.06 0.53 -17.89
C GLN A 101 -3.48 0.27 -18.41
N GLN A 102 -4.03 -0.90 -18.09
CA GLN A 102 -5.44 -1.23 -18.34
C GLN A 102 -6.25 -0.74 -17.15
N ILE A 103 -6.94 0.40 -17.31
CA ILE A 103 -7.64 1.08 -16.22
C ILE A 103 -9.13 0.73 -16.25
N ALA A 104 -9.66 0.24 -15.14
CA ALA A 104 -11.09 0.00 -14.99
C ALA A 104 -11.90 1.31 -15.09
N PRO A 105 -13.15 1.29 -15.59
CA PRO A 105 -13.98 2.49 -15.67
C PRO A 105 -14.11 3.22 -14.32
N GLY A 106 -13.97 4.54 -14.35
CA GLY A 106 -14.05 5.38 -13.14
C GLY A 106 -12.79 5.39 -12.26
N LYS A 107 -11.73 4.66 -12.65
CA LYS A 107 -10.42 4.74 -11.98
C LYS A 107 -9.47 5.66 -12.74
N GLN A 108 -8.55 6.28 -12.01
CA GLN A 108 -7.48 7.11 -12.59
C GLN A 108 -6.24 6.28 -12.91
N ARG A 109 -5.39 6.81 -13.81
CA ARG A 109 -4.05 6.25 -14.06
C ARG A 109 -3.14 6.48 -12.87
N VAL A 110 -2.20 5.57 -12.67
CA VAL A 110 -1.13 5.73 -11.68
C VAL A 110 0.00 6.54 -12.35
N PRO A 111 0.31 7.76 -11.87
CA PRO A 111 1.27 8.65 -12.52
C PRO A 111 2.73 8.39 -12.08
N PHE A 112 2.93 7.60 -11.03
CA PHE A 112 4.24 7.28 -10.47
C PHE A 112 4.57 5.81 -10.73
N ASP A 113 5.67 5.57 -11.42
CA ASP A 113 6.20 4.25 -11.75
C ASP A 113 7.49 3.99 -10.97
N PRO A 114 7.46 3.21 -9.87
CA PRO A 114 8.64 3.00 -9.04
C PRO A 114 9.84 2.36 -9.76
N CYS A 115 9.63 1.69 -10.90
CA CYS A 115 10.71 1.08 -11.66
C CYS A 115 11.41 2.06 -12.62
N LEU A 116 10.74 3.16 -12.98
CA LEU A 116 11.26 4.15 -13.91
C LEU A 116 11.61 5.48 -13.22
N ASP A 117 10.79 5.91 -12.28
CA ASP A 117 10.92 7.22 -11.63
C ASP A 117 11.95 7.22 -10.50
N ILE A 118 12.27 6.05 -9.95
CA ILE A 118 13.33 5.90 -8.95
C ILE A 118 14.65 5.62 -9.67
N ASP A 119 15.57 6.57 -9.56
CA ASP A 119 16.87 6.48 -10.18
C ASP A 119 17.80 5.47 -9.48
N GLU A 120 18.87 5.05 -10.16
CA GLU A 120 19.82 4.07 -9.60
C GLU A 120 20.57 4.57 -8.37
N GLU A 121 20.89 5.87 -8.30
CA GLU A 121 21.58 6.47 -7.16
C GLU A 121 20.69 6.44 -5.92
N THR A 122 19.41 6.75 -6.08
CA THR A 122 18.38 6.68 -5.04
C THR A 122 18.21 5.25 -4.54
N LEU A 123 18.18 4.24 -5.43
CA LEU A 123 18.17 2.84 -4.99
C LEU A 123 19.42 2.46 -4.19
N ARG A 124 20.61 2.89 -4.64
CA ARG A 124 21.87 2.63 -3.92
C ARG A 124 21.90 3.32 -2.56
N LYS A 125 21.35 4.53 -2.42
CA LYS A 125 21.19 5.23 -1.13
C LYS A 125 20.34 4.43 -0.14
N MET A 126 19.36 3.68 -0.63
CA MET A 126 18.54 2.77 0.17
C MET A 126 19.21 1.40 0.42
N GLY A 127 20.44 1.18 -0.05
CA GLY A 127 21.14 -0.09 0.08
C GLY A 127 20.61 -1.20 -0.84
N LEU A 128 19.93 -0.85 -1.93
CA LEU A 128 19.41 -1.78 -2.93
C LEU A 128 20.33 -1.84 -4.15
N ASP A 129 20.34 -2.99 -4.83
CA ASP A 129 21.10 -3.18 -6.06
C ASP A 129 20.22 -2.90 -7.30
N PRO A 130 20.44 -1.80 -8.05
CA PRO A 130 19.65 -1.47 -9.23
C PRO A 130 19.69 -2.54 -10.33
N ALA A 131 20.75 -3.36 -10.39
CA ALA A 131 20.86 -4.43 -11.38
C ALA A 131 19.85 -5.57 -11.17
N THR A 132 19.24 -5.64 -9.98
CA THR A 132 18.26 -6.66 -9.60
C THR A 132 16.80 -6.25 -9.86
N ARG A 133 16.57 -5.04 -10.40
CA ARG A 133 15.23 -4.51 -10.69
C ARG A 133 14.39 -5.50 -11.50
N LYS A 134 13.17 -5.76 -11.03
CA LYS A 134 12.18 -6.59 -11.72
C LYS A 134 10.80 -5.97 -11.58
N ARG A 135 10.09 -5.79 -12.70
CA ARG A 135 8.70 -5.34 -12.70
C ARG A 135 7.76 -6.33 -12.00
N ARG A 136 6.73 -5.79 -11.37
CA ARG A 136 5.68 -6.49 -10.60
C ARG A 136 4.32 -5.84 -10.81
N ASP A 137 4.01 -5.48 -12.04
CA ASP A 137 2.76 -4.79 -12.37
C ASP A 137 1.55 -5.73 -12.30
N GLN A 138 0.40 -5.17 -11.91
CA GLN A 138 -0.88 -5.87 -11.91
C GLN A 138 -1.98 -4.91 -12.37
N PHE A 139 -2.79 -5.33 -13.34
CA PHE A 139 -3.89 -4.52 -13.89
C PHE A 139 -5.18 -5.34 -13.83
N ASN A 140 -5.83 -5.36 -12.66
CA ASN A 140 -7.09 -6.05 -12.43
C ASN A 140 -8.21 -5.04 -12.09
N GLU A 141 -8.82 -5.13 -10.92
CA GLU A 141 -9.77 -4.14 -10.39
C GLU A 141 -9.08 -2.79 -10.08
N VAL A 142 -7.78 -2.85 -9.79
CA VAL A 142 -6.89 -1.70 -9.59
C VAL A 142 -5.69 -1.79 -10.53
N ALA A 143 -5.08 -0.65 -10.80
CA ALA A 143 -3.78 -0.58 -11.45
C ALA A 143 -2.71 -0.53 -10.37
N VAL A 144 -1.71 -1.41 -10.48
CA VAL A 144 -0.53 -1.48 -9.62
C VAL A 144 0.69 -1.44 -10.53
N LEU A 145 1.53 -0.42 -10.35
CA LEU A 145 2.88 -0.37 -10.91
C LEU A 145 3.86 -0.81 -9.83
N GLY A 146 4.60 -1.89 -10.10
CA GLY A 146 5.40 -2.56 -9.09
C GLY A 146 6.85 -2.70 -9.51
N CYS A 147 7.76 -2.46 -8.57
CA CYS A 147 9.18 -2.66 -8.74
C CYS A 147 9.79 -3.42 -7.58
N ARG A 148 10.28 -4.63 -7.85
CA ARG A 148 11.08 -5.39 -6.90
C ARG A 148 12.56 -5.09 -7.13
N VAL A 149 13.28 -4.79 -6.06
CA VAL A 149 14.73 -4.62 -6.06
C VAL A 149 15.30 -5.37 -4.86
N ASP A 150 16.30 -6.20 -5.09
CA ASP A 150 16.99 -6.95 -4.05
C ASP A 150 18.14 -6.09 -3.48
N GLY A 151 18.40 -6.23 -2.18
CA GLY A 151 19.59 -5.74 -1.49
C GLY A 151 20.32 -6.91 -0.82
N PRO A 152 21.35 -6.65 0.00
CA PRO A 152 22.17 -7.71 0.58
C PRO A 152 21.40 -8.67 1.50
N THR A 153 20.55 -8.13 2.37
CA THR A 153 19.83 -8.88 3.43
C THR A 153 18.32 -8.90 3.27
N ARG A 154 17.79 -8.08 2.37
CA ARG A 154 16.34 -7.91 2.15
C ARG A 154 16.06 -7.62 0.70
N HIS A 155 14.85 -7.94 0.28
CA HIS A 155 14.29 -7.41 -0.94
C HIS A 155 13.20 -6.41 -0.63
N THR A 156 13.07 -5.42 -1.50
CA THR A 156 12.05 -4.37 -1.40
C THR A 156 11.16 -4.45 -2.61
N THR A 157 9.85 -4.43 -2.39
CA THR A 157 8.84 -4.25 -3.44
C THR A 157 8.22 -2.88 -3.24
N LEU A 158 8.44 -2.01 -4.22
CA LEU A 158 7.91 -0.66 -4.29
C LEU A 158 6.69 -0.71 -5.19
N MET A 159 5.54 -0.24 -4.72
CA MET A 159 4.30 -0.27 -5.49
C MET A 159 3.62 1.10 -5.47
N ALA A 160 3.02 1.45 -6.59
CA ALA A 160 2.13 2.60 -6.72
C ALA A 160 0.79 2.10 -7.27
N THR A 161 -0.31 2.42 -6.61
CA THR A 161 -1.63 1.91 -7.01
C THR A 161 -2.72 2.94 -6.89
N ASN A 162 -3.80 2.74 -7.66
CA ASN A 162 -5.03 3.51 -7.58
C ASN A 162 -6.09 2.91 -6.63
N SER A 163 -5.66 2.04 -5.72
CA SER A 163 -6.43 1.62 -4.55
C SER A 163 -6.53 2.76 -3.53
N ALA A 164 -7.62 2.81 -2.77
CA ALA A 164 -7.77 3.78 -1.69
C ALA A 164 -6.96 3.34 -0.46
N PHE A 165 -6.25 4.29 0.16
CA PHE A 165 -5.46 4.08 1.38
C PHE A 165 -6.25 3.40 2.51
N GLU A 166 -7.54 3.72 2.64
CA GLU A 166 -8.43 3.10 3.62
C GLU A 166 -8.54 1.58 3.45
N ASN A 167 -8.40 1.06 2.24
CA ASN A 167 -8.50 -0.37 1.98
C ASN A 167 -7.37 -1.12 2.71
N GLU A 168 -6.13 -0.68 2.51
CA GLU A 168 -4.97 -1.29 3.17
C GLU A 168 -4.94 -0.98 4.66
N TRP A 169 -5.31 0.23 5.08
CA TRP A 169 -5.40 0.57 6.51
C TRP A 169 -6.39 -0.33 7.26
N ASN A 170 -7.58 -0.59 6.69
CA ASN A 170 -8.57 -1.46 7.31
C ASN A 170 -8.07 -2.90 7.52
N ILE A 171 -7.16 -3.37 6.66
CA ILE A 171 -6.53 -4.69 6.76
C ILE A 171 -5.34 -4.68 7.74
N ALA A 172 -4.64 -3.55 7.87
CA ALA A 172 -3.39 -3.44 8.64
C ALA A 172 -3.56 -2.89 10.05
N ARG A 173 -4.67 -2.22 10.37
CA ARG A 173 -4.85 -1.41 11.61
C ARG A 173 -4.55 -2.12 12.93
N ASP A 174 -4.71 -3.44 13.00
CA ASP A 174 -4.47 -4.21 14.23
C ASP A 174 -2.97 -4.55 14.44
N ARG A 175 -2.12 -4.34 13.43
CA ARG A 175 -0.67 -4.65 13.41
C ARG A 175 0.20 -3.52 12.88
N ALA A 176 -0.40 -2.33 12.68
CA ALA A 176 0.25 -1.16 12.10
C ALA A 176 -0.12 0.10 12.89
N GLN A 177 0.69 1.13 12.74
CA GLN A 177 0.51 2.42 13.39
C GLN A 177 0.50 3.53 12.35
N LEU A 178 -0.43 4.48 12.50
CA LEU A 178 -0.43 5.72 11.71
C LEU A 178 0.82 6.54 12.02
N THR A 179 1.36 7.17 10.99
CA THR A 179 2.58 7.97 11.05
C THR A 179 2.55 9.03 9.93
N LYS A 180 3.67 9.75 9.78
CA LYS A 180 3.90 10.63 8.64
C LYS A 180 5.28 10.39 8.05
N VAL A 181 5.38 10.48 6.72
CA VAL A 181 6.65 10.50 5.98
C VAL A 181 6.74 11.84 5.28
N ASN A 182 7.71 12.68 5.63
CA ASN A 182 7.84 14.05 5.10
C ASN A 182 6.54 14.88 5.12
N GLY A 183 5.68 14.66 6.12
CA GLY A 183 4.38 15.32 6.26
C GLY A 183 3.21 14.63 5.56
N ARG A 184 3.47 13.66 4.67
CA ARG A 184 2.45 12.81 4.04
C ARG A 184 1.91 11.79 5.02
N GLU A 185 0.58 11.64 5.06
CA GLU A 185 -0.08 10.62 5.89
C GLU A 185 0.36 9.22 5.45
N ALA A 186 0.72 8.40 6.43
CA ALA A 186 1.19 7.04 6.20
C ALA A 186 0.80 6.11 7.35
N PHE A 187 0.97 4.80 7.15
CA PHE A 187 1.07 3.84 8.25
C PHE A 187 2.23 2.89 8.02
N VAL A 188 2.74 2.31 9.11
CA VAL A 188 3.81 1.32 9.07
C VAL A 188 3.49 0.16 10.02
N GLY A 189 3.80 -1.06 9.63
CA GLY A 189 3.58 -2.25 10.45
C GLY A 189 4.15 -3.52 9.83
N LEU A 190 4.07 -4.62 10.58
CA LEU A 190 4.48 -5.95 10.09
C LEU A 190 3.69 -6.30 8.84
N ASN A 191 4.29 -6.98 7.85
CA ASN A 191 3.58 -7.39 6.64
C ASN A 191 2.51 -8.47 6.94
N ALA A 192 1.41 -8.44 6.19
CA ALA A 192 0.24 -9.30 6.44
C ALA A 192 0.50 -10.78 6.13
N ILE A 193 1.37 -11.02 5.15
CA ILE A 193 1.66 -12.33 4.56
C ILE A 193 2.96 -12.88 5.14
N ASN A 194 3.95 -12.01 5.31
CA ASN A 194 5.26 -12.37 5.86
C ASN A 194 5.50 -11.64 7.19
N PRO A 195 5.41 -12.31 8.34
CA PRO A 195 5.65 -11.67 9.63
C PRO A 195 7.10 -11.17 9.80
N ASP A 196 8.05 -11.69 9.01
CA ASP A 196 9.44 -11.23 8.96
C ASP A 196 9.65 -10.04 8.01
N GLY A 197 8.57 -9.52 7.42
CA GLY A 197 8.56 -8.36 6.55
C GLY A 197 7.84 -7.17 7.17
N CYS A 198 8.01 -6.01 6.57
CA CYS A 198 7.35 -4.78 6.98
C CYS A 198 6.79 -4.03 5.79
N THR A 199 5.66 -3.39 6.02
CA THR A 199 4.91 -2.62 5.04
C THR A 199 4.77 -1.20 5.55
N LEU A 200 5.16 -0.24 4.73
CA LEU A 200 4.83 1.17 4.90
C LEU A 200 3.98 1.63 3.72
N VAL A 201 2.82 2.23 4.00
CA VAL A 201 1.91 2.75 2.98
C VAL A 201 1.76 4.25 3.16
N MET A 202 1.93 4.99 2.07
CA MET A 202 1.77 6.44 2.00
C MET A 202 0.52 6.79 1.20
N ARG A 203 -0.33 7.67 1.75
CA ARG A 203 -1.51 8.18 1.03
C ARG A 203 -1.08 9.12 -0.10
N THR A 204 -1.74 8.97 -1.25
CA THR A 204 -1.56 9.87 -2.40
C THR A 204 -2.92 10.24 -3.01
N PRO A 205 -3.02 11.34 -3.77
CA PRO A 205 -4.25 11.68 -4.49
C PRO A 205 -4.63 10.64 -5.56
N PHE A 206 -3.65 9.89 -6.08
CA PHE A 206 -3.93 8.84 -7.05
C PHE A 206 -4.34 7.50 -6.41
N GLY A 207 -4.10 7.33 -5.11
CA GLY A 207 -4.35 6.13 -4.34
C GLY A 207 -3.32 5.98 -3.21
N GLU A 208 -2.33 5.12 -3.40
CA GLU A 208 -1.28 4.89 -2.40
C GLU A 208 0.06 4.47 -3.03
N VAL A 209 1.13 4.69 -2.26
CA VAL A 209 2.47 4.16 -2.55
C VAL A 209 2.90 3.28 -1.38
N ILE A 210 3.30 2.06 -1.70
CA ILE A 210 3.61 0.99 -0.74
C ILE A 210 5.10 0.65 -0.84
N VAL A 211 5.76 0.59 0.31
CA VAL A 211 7.12 0.09 0.49
C VAL A 211 7.04 -1.18 1.32
N ASP A 212 7.14 -2.32 0.63
CA ASP A 212 7.19 -3.64 1.25
C ASP A 212 8.64 -4.12 1.32
N THR A 213 9.10 -4.46 2.52
CA THR A 213 10.41 -5.08 2.72
C THR A 213 10.24 -6.47 3.29
N ASN A 214 11.07 -7.40 2.84
CA ASN A 214 11.08 -8.77 3.30
C ASN A 214 12.53 -9.23 3.41
N ASN A 215 12.89 -9.83 4.53
CA ASN A 215 14.20 -10.40 4.72
C ASN A 215 14.47 -11.49 3.67
N LEU A 216 15.67 -11.49 3.10
CA LEU A 216 16.19 -12.58 2.31
C LEU A 216 16.80 -13.59 3.28
N ILE A 217 16.65 -14.89 2.99
CA ILE A 217 17.28 -15.94 3.78
C ILE A 217 18.36 -16.64 2.95
N PRO A 218 19.60 -16.13 2.87
CA PRO A 218 20.74 -16.93 2.44
C PRO A 218 21.66 -17.25 3.64
N GLY A 219 21.80 -18.53 3.99
CA GLY A 219 22.89 -19.03 4.84
C GLY A 219 22.81 -18.78 6.36
N ALA A 220 21.75 -18.18 6.88
CA ALA A 220 21.30 -18.11 8.30
C ALA A 220 22.37 -17.89 9.42
N SER A 221 23.57 -17.41 9.06
CA SER A 221 24.69 -17.19 9.97
C SER A 221 24.72 -15.75 10.49
N ASP A 222 24.08 -14.83 9.77
CA ASP A 222 23.96 -13.42 10.13
C ASP A 222 22.57 -13.15 10.74
N PRO A 223 22.48 -12.39 11.84
CA PRO A 223 21.20 -11.98 12.39
C PRO A 223 20.49 -11.07 11.38
N LEU A 224 19.27 -11.46 11.00
CA LEU A 224 18.42 -10.63 10.15
C LEU A 224 18.02 -9.35 10.90
N PRO A 225 17.90 -8.21 10.20
CA PRO A 225 17.39 -6.99 10.83
C PRO A 225 15.93 -7.17 11.28
N PRO A 226 15.49 -6.45 12.32
CA PRO A 226 14.07 -6.40 12.68
C PRO A 226 13.22 -5.99 11.46
N ALA A 227 12.04 -6.59 11.32
CA ALA A 227 11.23 -6.50 10.10
C ALA A 227 11.03 -5.06 9.57
N CYS A 228 10.76 -4.09 10.46
CA CYS A 228 10.50 -2.69 10.09
C CYS A 228 11.72 -1.77 10.16
N ASP A 229 12.90 -2.28 10.48
CA ASP A 229 14.08 -1.45 10.61
C ASP A 229 14.49 -0.84 9.26
N GLY A 230 14.79 0.47 9.24
CA GLY A 230 15.14 1.21 8.02
C GLY A 230 14.01 1.47 7.00
N VAL A 231 12.81 0.91 7.17
CA VAL A 231 11.69 1.17 6.23
C VAL A 231 11.26 2.65 6.23
N PRO A 232 11.09 3.33 7.38
CA PRO A 232 10.75 4.75 7.39
C PRO A 232 11.80 5.65 6.71
N GLU A 233 13.09 5.30 6.83
CA GLU A 233 14.19 6.02 6.19
C GLU A 233 14.10 5.89 4.66
N MET A 234 13.92 4.66 4.16
CA MET A 234 13.70 4.40 2.73
C MET A 234 12.48 5.16 2.20
N SER A 235 11.37 5.14 2.93
CA SER A 235 10.17 5.87 2.52
C SER A 235 10.38 7.38 2.51
N SER A 236 11.19 7.92 3.42
CA SER A 236 11.54 9.35 3.44
C SER A 236 12.38 9.78 2.23
N VAL A 237 13.14 8.85 1.64
CA VAL A 237 13.86 9.03 0.38
C VAL A 237 12.93 8.95 -0.83
N ILE A 238 11.91 8.08 -0.79
CA ILE A 238 10.97 7.86 -1.89
C ILE A 238 9.92 8.97 -1.97
N GLU A 239 9.41 9.43 -0.83
CA GLU A 239 8.27 10.36 -0.77
C GLU A 239 8.43 11.61 -1.66
N PRO A 240 9.61 12.27 -1.73
CA PRO A 240 9.80 13.45 -2.57
C PRO A 240 9.68 13.17 -4.08
N LEU A 241 9.81 11.90 -4.50
CA LEU A 241 9.65 11.48 -5.90
C LEU A 241 8.19 11.28 -6.28
N ILE A 242 7.29 11.18 -5.31
CA ILE A 242 5.86 10.96 -5.53
C ILE A 242 5.23 12.29 -5.98
N PRO A 243 4.44 12.32 -7.07
CA PRO A 243 3.69 13.49 -7.47
C PRO A 243 2.87 14.08 -6.33
N LYS A 244 2.98 15.40 -6.14
CA LYS A 244 2.19 16.12 -5.13
C LYS A 244 0.74 16.28 -5.58
N GLU A 245 -0.13 16.52 -4.60
CA GLU A 245 -1.48 17.00 -4.88
C GLU A 245 -1.38 18.32 -5.67
N ASN A 246 -2.08 18.40 -6.79
CA ASN A 246 -2.29 19.63 -7.54
C ASN A 246 -3.43 20.43 -6.93
#